data_AF-A0A4Q7WPA5-F1
#
_entry.id   AF-A0A4Q7WPA5-F1
#
_cell.length_a   1.000
_cell.length_b   1.000
_cell.length_c   1.000
_cell.angle_alpha   90.00
_cell.angle_beta   90.00
_cell.angle_gamma   90.00
#
_symmetry.space_group_name_H-M   'P 1'
#
loop_
_entity.id
_entity.type
_entity.pdbx_description
1 polymer ?
#
loop_
_entity_poly.entity_id
_entity_poly.type
_entity_poly.pdbx_seq_one_letter_code
_entity_poly.pdbx_strand_id
1 'polypeptide(L)' 'MTAHIATAPARARTGGPQDDGPKIFEHVLGWTLVVVLAMLVAQLQLV' A
#
# COMPACT_ATOMS: atom_id res chain seq x y z
N MET A 1 -43.47 -22.33 10.93
CA MET A 1 -42.25 -22.66 11.69
C MET A 1 -41.07 -22.36 10.79
N THR A 2 -40.44 -21.20 11.00
CA THR A 2 -39.39 -20.62 10.15
C THR A 2 -38.05 -21.31 10.39
N ALA A 3 -37.51 -21.95 9.35
CA ALA A 3 -36.24 -22.66 9.40
C ALA A 3 -35.05 -21.69 9.35
N HIS A 4 -33.96 -22.16 9.95
CA HIS A 4 -32.89 -21.38 10.56
C HIS A 4 -32.11 -20.44 9.65
N ILE A 5 -31.72 -19.30 10.24
CA ILE A 5 -30.73 -18.35 9.74
C ILE A 5 -29.47 -19.13 9.38
N ALA A 6 -29.19 -19.24 8.07
CA ALA A 6 -27.93 -19.76 7.57
C ALA A 6 -26.82 -18.86 8.12
N THR A 7 -26.15 -19.35 9.15
CA THR A 7 -25.04 -18.67 9.80
C THR A 7 -23.96 -18.45 8.75
N ALA A 8 -23.49 -17.20 8.67
CA ALA A 8 -22.53 -16.68 7.71
C ALA A 8 -21.38 -17.67 7.40
N PRO A 9 -20.83 -17.65 6.17
CA PRO A 9 -19.76 -18.54 5.78
C PRO A 9 -18.64 -18.45 6.82
N ALA A 10 -18.22 -19.61 7.34
CA ALA A 10 -17.03 -19.75 8.16
C ALA A 10 -15.82 -19.31 7.31
N ARG A 11 -15.58 -18.00 7.26
CA ARG A 11 -14.38 -17.40 6.70
C ARG A 11 -13.25 -17.90 7.58
N ALA A 12 -12.61 -18.97 7.16
CA ALA A 12 -11.32 -19.37 7.68
C ALA A 12 -10.45 -18.10 7.67
N ARG A 13 -10.26 -17.52 8.84
CA ARG A 13 -9.27 -16.48 9.10
C ARG A 13 -7.91 -17.16 9.03
N THR A 14 -7.51 -17.63 7.86
CA THR A 14 -6.10 -17.88 7.60
C THR A 14 -5.49 -16.50 7.45
N GLY A 15 -5.08 -15.91 8.57
CA GLY A 15 -4.13 -14.82 8.57
C GLY A 15 -2.84 -15.32 7.94
N GLY A 16 -2.82 -15.37 6.61
CA GLY A 16 -1.58 -15.46 5.84
C GLY A 16 -0.79 -14.19 6.11
N PRO A 17 0.55 -14.26 6.14
CA PRO A 17 1.39 -13.15 6.54
C PRO A 17 0.96 -11.87 5.83
N GLN A 18 0.50 -10.91 6.62
CA GLN A 18 0.42 -9.52 6.21
C GLN A 18 1.82 -8.89 6.17
N ASP A 19 2.89 -9.70 6.28
CA ASP A 19 4.29 -9.34 6.10
C ASP A 19 4.45 -8.70 4.73
N ASP A 20 4.28 -7.38 4.77
CA ASP A 20 5.31 -6.46 4.33
C ASP A 20 5.70 -6.64 2.87
N GLY A 21 4.66 -6.66 2.02
CA GLY A 21 4.78 -6.02 0.71
C GLY A 21 5.53 -4.69 0.86
N PRO A 22 6.45 -4.36 -0.05
CA PRO A 22 7.64 -3.57 0.22
C PRO A 22 7.31 -2.08 0.38
N LYS A 23 6.57 -1.73 1.44
CA LYS A 23 6.11 -0.38 1.78
C LYS A 23 7.29 0.58 1.94
N ILE A 24 8.45 0.05 2.36
CA ILE A 24 9.73 0.78 2.38
C ILE A 24 10.22 1.04 0.96
N PHE A 25 10.15 0.07 0.06
CA PHE A 25 10.59 0.23 -1.32
C PHE A 25 9.68 1.18 -2.09
N GLU A 26 8.36 1.10 -1.88
CA GLU A 26 7.39 2.09 -2.39
C GLU A 26 7.68 3.49 -1.84
N HIS A 27 8.02 3.61 -0.55
CA HIS A 27 8.37 4.90 0.05
C HIS A 27 9.68 5.45 -0.52
N VAL A 28 10.71 4.62 -0.68
CA VAL A 28 12.01 5.00 -1.27
C VAL A 28 11.84 5.38 -2.75
N LEU A 29 11.00 4.68 -3.50
CA LEU A 29 10.65 5.04 -4.88
C LEU A 29 9.96 6.41 -4.93
N GLY A 30 9.00 6.64 -4.02
CA GLY A 30 8.34 7.94 -3.85
C GLY A 30 9.32 9.06 -3.49
N TRP A 31 10.25 8.78 -2.58
CA TRP A 31 11.27 9.75 -2.15
C TRP A 31 12.27 10.07 -3.26
N THR A 32 12.66 9.06 -4.03
CA THR A 32 13.57 9.23 -5.18
C THR A 32 12.95 10.14 -6.23
N LEU A 33 11.65 9.98 -6.53
CA LEU A 33 10.92 10.89 -7.42
C LEU A 33 10.95 12.33 -6.92
N VAL A 34 10.75 12.55 -5.62
CA VAL A 34 10.81 13.89 -5.00
C VAL A 34 12.21 14.51 -5.12
N VAL A 35 13.27 13.74 -4.85
CA VAL A 35 14.66 14.22 -4.96
C VAL A 35 15.02 14.54 -6.41
N VAL A 36 14.66 13.67 -7.36
CA VAL A 36 14.89 13.91 -8.80
C VAL A 36 14.13 15.15 -9.26
N LEU A 37 12.89 15.32 -8.81
CA LEU A 37 12.10 16.51 -9.13
C LEU A 37 12.74 17.78 -8.54
N ALA A 38 13.21 17.73 -7.29
CA ALA A 38 13.91 18.85 -6.67
C ALA A 38 15.20 19.20 -7.41
N MET A 39 15.96 18.18 -7.84
CA MET A 39 17.14 18.37 -8.69
C MET A 39 16.79 18.92 -10.07
N LEU A 40 15.67 18.50 -10.66
CA LEU A 40 15.19 19.02 -11.94
C LEU A 40 14.80 20.50 -11.82
N VAL A 41 14.03 20.86 -10.79
CA VAL A 41 13.66 22.25 -10.48
C VAL A 41 14.89 23.12 -10.24
N ALA A 42 15.86 22.61 -9.44
CA ALA A 42 17.10 23.32 -9.16
C ALA A 42 17.97 23.50 -10.41
N GLN A 43 18.11 22.47 -11.25
CA GLN A 43 18.86 22.54 -12.50
C GLN A 43 18.21 23.47 -13.53
N LEU A 44 16.89 23.42 -13.64
CA LEU A 44 16.15 24.29 -14.54
C LEU A 44 16.14 25.74 -14.08
N GLN A 45 16.69 26.06 -12.89
CA GLN A 45 16.71 27.41 -12.32
C GLN A 45 15.35 28.09 -12.50
N LEU A 46 14.26 27.34 -12.25
CA LEU A 46 12.93 27.93 -12.19
C LEU A 46 12.81 28.61 -10.82
N VAL A 47 13.63 29.64 -10.64
CA VAL A 47 13.68 30.58 -9.52
C VAL A 47 13.27 31.95 -10.06
#